data_AF-A0A380AGR4-F1
#
_entry.id   AF-A0A380AGR4-F1
#
_cell.length_a   1.000
_cell.length_b   1.000
_cell.length_c   1.000
_cell.angle_alpha   90.00
_cell.angle_beta   90.00
_cell.angle_gamma   90.00
#
_symmetry.space_group_name_H-M   'P 1'
#
loop_
_entity.id
_entity.type
_entity.pdbx_description
1 polymer ?
#
loop_
_entity_poly.entity_id
_entity_poly.type
_entity_poly.pdbx_seq_one_letter_code
_entity_poly.pdbx_strand_id
1 'polypeptide(L)'
;MSGNVSVPDYLDIPSDEQDNFYSDDDLFKIQSWGADLSFRELISRYDEDELVKPELQRHYVWDKSEASRFIDSILLGLPVPSIFLAKTPSEKLLIIDGYQRLMTVRDYVKGIFSKDGKVFKLSRTDKIHERWKGKAFSELQEDERRKIRNTTIHAIIFMQRSQDPEDTSLFQVF
;
A
#
# COMPACT_ATOMS: atom_id res chain seq x y z
N MET A 1 10.61 39.45 -38.19
CA MET A 1 10.54 38.44 -39.28
C MET A 1 10.34 37.10 -38.60
N SER A 2 9.08 36.70 -38.45
CA SER A 2 8.70 35.45 -37.81
C SER A 2 8.83 34.32 -38.82
N GLY A 3 9.70 33.36 -38.54
CA GLY A 3 9.78 32.12 -39.32
C GLY A 3 8.76 31.13 -38.82
N ASN A 4 7.68 30.91 -39.59
CA ASN A 4 6.78 29.79 -39.40
C ASN A 4 7.54 28.51 -39.76
N VAL A 5 7.71 27.61 -38.79
CA VAL A 5 8.09 26.23 -39.09
C VAL A 5 6.79 25.44 -39.24
N SER A 6 6.48 25.08 -40.49
CA SER A 6 5.34 24.25 -40.85
C SER A 6 5.60 22.82 -40.37
N VAL A 7 4.72 22.27 -39.54
CA VAL A 7 4.75 20.86 -39.16
C VAL A 7 4.16 20.02 -40.31
N PRO A 8 4.79 18.92 -40.77
CA PRO A 8 4.31 18.15 -41.91
C PRO A 8 3.03 17.36 -41.62
N ASP A 9 2.15 17.34 -42.62
CA ASP A 9 0.76 16.89 -42.62
C ASP A 9 0.57 15.37 -42.80
N TYR A 10 1.38 14.52 -42.14
CA TYR A 10 1.21 13.06 -42.22
C TYR A 10 1.75 12.33 -40.99
N LEU A 11 1.05 12.49 -39.86
CA LEU A 11 1.04 11.51 -38.78
C LEU A 11 -0.44 11.31 -38.41
N ASP A 12 -1.03 10.23 -38.93
CA ASP A 12 -2.31 9.73 -38.44
C ASP A 12 -2.10 9.28 -36.99
N ILE A 13 -2.32 10.20 -36.05
CA ILE A 13 -2.45 9.87 -34.63
C ILE A 13 -3.80 9.15 -34.51
N PRO A 14 -3.84 7.90 -33.99
CA PRO A 14 -5.09 7.19 -33.76
C PRO A 14 -6.07 8.09 -32.98
N SER A 15 -7.34 8.12 -33.39
CA SER A 15 -8.39 8.97 -32.76
C SER A 15 -8.53 8.76 -31.25
N ASP A 16 -8.01 7.66 -30.74
CA ASP A 16 -8.09 7.24 -29.35
C ASP A 16 -6.94 7.82 -28.48
N GLU A 17 -5.97 8.51 -29.10
CA GLU A 17 -4.83 9.14 -28.42
C GLU A 17 -4.92 10.68 -28.33
N GLN A 18 -6.00 11.30 -28.84
CA GLN A 18 -6.15 12.77 -28.83
C GLN A 18 -6.68 13.37 -27.50
N ASP A 19 -7.20 12.55 -26.58
CA ASP A 19 -7.86 13.03 -25.34
C ASP A 19 -7.10 12.75 -24.03
N ASN A 20 -5.82 12.33 -24.08
CA ASN A 20 -5.00 12.11 -22.88
C ASN A 20 -3.77 13.02 -22.80
N PHE A 21 -3.90 14.26 -23.27
CA PHE A 21 -2.95 15.28 -22.86
C PHE A 21 -3.35 15.72 -21.45
N TYR A 22 -2.70 15.13 -20.44
CA TYR A 22 -2.78 15.61 -19.06
C TYR A 22 -2.70 17.14 -19.09
N SER A 23 -3.78 17.82 -18.69
CA SER A 23 -3.65 19.24 -18.45
C SER A 23 -2.66 19.33 -17.28
N ASP A 24 -1.49 19.92 -17.54
CA ASP A 24 -0.43 20.08 -16.54
C ASP A 24 -1.02 20.64 -15.22
N ASP A 25 -2.06 21.49 -15.36
CA ASP A 25 -2.93 22.09 -14.34
C ASP A 25 -3.60 21.14 -13.33
N ASP A 26 -3.89 19.88 -13.67
CA ASP A 26 -4.54 18.92 -12.75
C ASP A 26 -3.53 18.22 -11.83
N LEU A 27 -2.30 18.01 -12.29
CA LEU A 27 -1.20 17.48 -11.46
C LEU A 27 -0.73 18.50 -10.41
N PHE A 28 -0.89 19.81 -10.67
CA PHE A 28 -0.53 20.88 -9.70
C PHE A 28 -1.41 20.93 -8.44
N LYS A 29 -2.50 20.14 -8.36
CA LYS A 29 -3.44 20.14 -7.21
C LYS A 29 -3.17 19.05 -6.18
N ILE A 30 -2.16 18.20 -6.38
CA ILE A 30 -1.84 17.09 -5.47
C ILE A 30 -0.71 17.52 -4.53
N GLN A 31 -0.96 17.46 -3.22
CA GLN A 31 0.08 17.59 -2.20
C GLN A 31 0.49 16.21 -1.71
N SER A 32 1.77 16.03 -1.41
CA SER A 32 2.25 14.82 -0.74
C SER A 32 3.19 15.12 0.42
N TRP A 33 3.21 14.23 1.40
CA TRP A 33 4.14 14.26 2.51
C TRP A 33 4.44 12.84 3.00
N GLY A 34 5.58 12.67 3.67
CA GLY A 34 5.99 11.40 4.28
C GLY A 34 5.58 11.32 5.75
N ALA A 35 5.23 10.12 6.20
CA ALA A 35 5.02 9.81 7.61
C ALA A 35 5.49 8.38 7.92
N ASP A 36 6.25 8.19 9.00
CA ASP A 36 6.61 6.86 9.46
C ASP A 36 5.54 6.33 10.42
N LEU A 37 4.82 5.28 9.99
CA LEU A 37 3.73 4.70 10.75
C LEU A 37 4.12 3.31 11.26
N SER A 38 3.90 3.03 12.54
CA SER A 38 4.11 1.68 13.07
C SER A 38 3.01 0.73 12.58
N PHE A 39 3.31 -0.57 12.46
CA PHE A 39 2.26 -1.55 12.17
C PHE A 39 1.15 -1.56 13.22
N ARG A 40 1.47 -1.29 14.49
CA ARG A 40 0.44 -1.13 15.53
C ARG A 40 -0.56 -0.02 15.16
N GLU A 41 -0.04 1.14 14.76
CA GLU A 41 -0.86 2.29 14.37
C GLU A 41 -1.72 1.95 13.15
N LEU A 42 -1.10 1.40 12.09
CA LEU A 42 -1.81 1.05 10.87
C LEU A 42 -2.91 0.01 11.11
N ILE A 43 -2.65 -0.97 11.98
CA ILE A 43 -3.65 -1.97 12.36
C ILE A 43 -4.81 -1.32 13.13
N SER A 44 -4.53 -0.42 14.08
CA SER A 44 -5.57 0.30 14.82
C SER A 44 -6.46 1.10 13.88
N ARG A 45 -5.85 1.94 13.03
CA ARG A 45 -6.59 2.75 12.04
C ARG A 45 -7.41 1.90 11.09
N TYR A 46 -6.91 0.74 10.67
CA TYR A 46 -7.66 -0.17 9.82
C TYR A 46 -8.85 -0.81 10.55
N ASP A 47 -8.66 -1.20 11.81
CA ASP A 47 -9.72 -1.77 12.65
C ASP A 47 -10.78 -0.73 13.07
N GLU A 48 -10.42 0.55 13.08
CA GLU A 48 -11.27 1.70 13.42
C GLU A 48 -11.92 2.37 12.19
N ASP A 49 -11.81 1.76 11.01
CA ASP A 49 -12.31 2.29 9.72
C ASP A 49 -11.75 3.67 9.32
N GLU A 50 -10.59 4.05 9.87
CA GLU A 50 -9.83 5.26 9.49
C GLU A 50 -8.87 5.02 8.32
N LEU A 51 -8.38 3.79 8.18
CA LEU A 51 -7.54 3.32 7.08
C LEU A 51 -8.31 2.30 6.23
N VAL A 52 -8.72 2.70 5.04
CA VAL A 52 -9.71 1.98 4.23
C VAL A 52 -9.08 1.44 2.95
N LYS A 53 -9.47 0.22 2.57
CA LYS A 53 -9.14 -0.32 1.25
C LYS A 53 -10.11 0.27 0.19
N PRO A 54 -9.64 0.86 -0.92
CA PRO A 54 -10.49 1.27 -2.03
C PRO A 54 -11.31 0.12 -2.62
N GLU A 55 -12.54 0.38 -3.05
CA GLU A 55 -13.46 -0.64 -3.59
C GLU A 55 -12.89 -1.36 -4.82
N LEU A 56 -12.20 -0.63 -5.71
CA LEU A 56 -11.63 -1.16 -6.94
C LEU A 56 -10.34 -1.99 -6.72
N GLN A 57 -9.79 -2.00 -5.50
CA GLN A 57 -8.52 -2.66 -5.22
C GLN A 57 -8.69 -4.19 -5.11
N ARG A 58 -7.71 -4.93 -5.64
CA ARG A 58 -7.71 -6.41 -5.63
C ARG A 58 -7.78 -6.96 -4.20
N HIS A 59 -8.42 -8.12 -4.07
CA HIS A 59 -8.51 -8.86 -2.81
C HIS A 59 -7.13 -9.28 -2.29
N TYR A 60 -7.05 -9.73 -1.05
CA TYR A 60 -5.83 -10.32 -0.52
C TYR A 60 -5.48 -11.58 -1.33
N VAL A 61 -4.31 -11.60 -1.98
CA VAL A 61 -3.91 -12.69 -2.91
C VAL A 61 -2.72 -13.48 -2.41
N TRP A 62 -1.87 -12.91 -1.54
CA TRP A 62 -0.68 -13.59 -1.04
C TRP A 62 -1.01 -14.96 -0.46
N ASP A 63 -0.20 -15.95 -0.82
CA ASP A 63 -0.26 -17.25 -0.17
C ASP A 63 0.44 -17.22 1.19
N LYS A 64 0.31 -18.33 1.91
CA LYS A 64 0.94 -18.46 3.22
C LYS A 64 2.47 -18.36 3.15
N SER A 65 3.11 -18.78 2.06
CA SER A 65 4.57 -18.69 1.90
C SER A 65 5.00 -17.23 1.76
N GLU A 66 4.36 -16.47 0.88
CA GLU A 66 4.61 -15.04 0.65
C GLU A 66 4.39 -14.23 1.93
N ALA A 67 3.22 -14.44 2.56
CA ALA A 67 2.87 -13.79 3.82
C ALA A 67 3.87 -14.14 4.94
N SER A 68 4.29 -15.41 5.03
CA SER A 68 5.29 -15.82 6.03
C SER A 68 6.65 -15.18 5.80
N ARG A 69 7.11 -15.07 4.55
CA ARG A 69 8.40 -14.43 4.24
C ARG A 69 8.40 -12.96 4.61
N PHE A 70 7.26 -12.28 4.47
CA PHE A 70 7.15 -10.89 4.87
C PHE A 70 7.21 -10.71 6.40
N ILE A 71 6.58 -11.59 7.17
CA ILE A 71 6.74 -11.57 8.64
C ILE A 71 8.17 -11.89 9.05
N ASP A 72 8.79 -12.88 8.39
CA ASP A 72 10.19 -13.28 8.62
C ASP A 72 11.14 -12.10 8.36
N SER A 73 10.95 -11.34 7.27
CA SER A 73 11.78 -10.16 6.98
C SER A 73 11.68 -9.08 8.06
N ILE A 74 10.47 -8.81 8.58
CA ILE A 74 10.26 -7.88 9.71
C ILE A 74 10.99 -8.39 10.96
N LEU A 75 10.88 -9.68 11.26
CA LEU A 75 11.55 -10.29 12.42
C LEU A 75 13.07 -10.27 12.29
N LEU A 76 13.61 -10.38 11.07
CA LEU A 76 15.03 -10.17 10.78
C LEU A 76 15.46 -8.70 10.87
N GLY A 77 14.52 -7.76 10.84
CA GLY A 77 14.81 -6.32 10.86
C GLY A 77 15.22 -5.78 9.48
N LEU A 78 14.79 -6.44 8.40
CA LEU A 78 14.99 -5.95 7.05
C LEU A 78 14.08 -4.73 6.80
N PRO A 79 14.53 -3.78 5.96
CA PRO A 79 13.72 -2.62 5.63
C PRO A 79 12.42 -3.03 4.94
N VAL A 80 11.31 -2.41 5.36
CA VAL A 80 10.00 -2.62 4.74
C VAL A 80 9.82 -1.55 3.67
N PRO A 81 9.46 -1.92 2.41
CA PRO A 81 9.23 -0.93 1.37
C PRO A 81 8.12 0.04 1.76
N SER A 82 8.18 1.27 1.25
CA SER A 82 7.18 2.31 1.50
C SER A 82 5.79 1.91 1.02
N ILE A 83 4.77 2.56 1.58
CA ILE A 83 3.36 2.45 1.15
C ILE A 83 2.86 3.78 0.67
N PHE A 84 1.85 3.74 -0.19
CA PHE A 84 1.18 4.93 -0.70
C PHE A 84 -0.24 4.98 -0.15
N LEU A 85 -0.59 6.12 0.46
CA LEU A 85 -1.90 6.37 1.04
C LEU A 85 -2.51 7.63 0.44
N ALA A 86 -3.83 7.69 0.32
CA ALA A 86 -4.53 8.91 -0.08
C ALA A 86 -5.39 9.43 1.07
N LYS A 87 -5.25 10.69 1.42
CA LYS A 87 -6.07 11.34 2.43
C LYS A 87 -7.35 11.89 1.79
N THR A 88 -8.49 11.47 2.32
CA THR A 88 -9.82 11.93 1.87
C THR A 88 -10.21 13.25 2.55
N PRO A 89 -11.21 13.99 2.01
CA PRO A 89 -11.78 15.16 2.70
C PRO A 89 -12.41 14.85 4.06
N SER A 90 -12.78 13.58 4.30
CA SER A 90 -13.28 13.09 5.59
C SER A 90 -12.17 12.68 6.56
N GLU A 91 -10.92 13.08 6.29
CA GLU A 91 -9.72 12.78 7.08
C GLU A 91 -9.33 11.29 7.16
N LYS A 92 -10.01 10.42 6.42
CA LYS A 92 -9.63 9.00 6.28
C LYS A 92 -8.44 8.83 5.35
N LEU A 93 -7.76 7.70 5.50
CA LEU A 93 -6.66 7.29 4.62
C LEU A 93 -7.12 6.11 3.76
N LEU A 94 -6.96 6.21 2.45
CA LEU A 94 -7.18 5.13 1.51
C LEU A 94 -5.85 4.42 1.21
N ILE A 95 -5.84 3.10 1.24
CA ILE A 95 -4.65 2.30 0.93
C ILE A 95 -4.53 2.18 -0.59
N ILE A 96 -3.61 2.92 -1.19
CA ILE A 96 -3.36 2.84 -2.64
C ILE A 96 -2.43 1.65 -2.94
N ASP A 97 -1.36 1.52 -2.16
CA ASP A 97 -0.41 0.41 -2.21
C ASP A 97 -0.11 -0.11 -0.79
N GLY A 98 0.39 -1.34 -0.70
CA GLY A 98 0.82 -1.94 0.56
C GLY A 98 -0.26 -2.75 1.28
N TYR A 99 -1.44 -2.91 0.68
CA TYR A 99 -2.55 -3.65 1.27
C TYR A 99 -2.15 -5.07 1.71
N GLN A 100 -1.45 -5.83 0.86
CA GLN A 100 -1.01 -7.19 1.21
C GLN A 100 -0.05 -7.21 2.40
N ARG A 101 0.84 -6.21 2.51
CA ARG A 101 1.81 -6.09 3.62
C ARG A 101 1.09 -5.78 4.93
N LEU A 102 0.21 -4.77 4.92
CA LEU A 102 -0.59 -4.38 6.08
C LEU A 102 -1.45 -5.55 6.57
N MET A 103 -2.22 -6.16 5.67
CA MET A 103 -3.10 -7.27 6.01
C MET A 103 -2.35 -8.48 6.52
N THR A 104 -1.18 -8.79 5.95
CA THR A 104 -0.32 -9.89 6.44
C THR A 104 0.07 -9.68 7.90
N VAL A 105 0.51 -8.48 8.27
CA VAL A 105 0.91 -8.18 9.66
C VAL A 105 -0.30 -8.16 10.57
N ARG A 106 -1.41 -7.56 10.13
CA ARG A 106 -2.68 -7.57 10.86
C ARG A 106 -3.13 -8.99 11.18
N ASP A 107 -3.23 -9.83 10.16
CA ASP A 107 -3.66 -11.23 10.28
C ASP A 107 -2.73 -12.02 11.21
N TYR A 108 -1.42 -11.83 11.09
CA TYR A 108 -0.47 -12.50 11.96
C TYR A 108 -0.62 -12.06 13.42
N VAL A 109 -0.73 -10.75 13.66
CA VAL A 109 -0.93 -10.17 15.01
C VAL A 109 -2.27 -10.59 15.63
N LYS A 110 -3.36 -10.62 14.85
CA LYS A 110 -4.68 -11.10 15.28
C LYS A 110 -4.72 -12.63 15.41
N GLY A 111 -3.77 -13.33 14.81
CA GLY A 111 -3.61 -14.78 14.87
C GLY A 111 -4.45 -15.57 13.86
N ILE A 112 -5.24 -14.91 13.02
CA ILE A 112 -6.13 -15.55 12.04
C ILE A 112 -5.74 -15.07 10.64
N PHE A 113 -5.55 -16.01 9.71
CA PHE A 113 -5.23 -15.69 8.33
C PHE A 113 -6.50 -15.44 7.52
N SER A 114 -6.66 -14.23 7.00
CA SER A 114 -7.89 -13.79 6.33
C SER A 114 -8.22 -14.60 5.07
N LYS A 115 -7.22 -15.28 4.48
CA LYS A 115 -7.40 -16.11 3.28
C LYS A 115 -8.19 -17.40 3.53
N ASP A 116 -8.03 -18.03 4.69
CA ASP A 116 -8.64 -19.34 4.99
C ASP A 116 -9.30 -19.44 6.38
N GLY A 117 -9.26 -18.37 7.18
CA GLY A 117 -9.84 -18.30 8.52
C GLY A 117 -9.13 -19.15 9.56
N LYS A 118 -7.97 -19.73 9.24
CA LYS A 118 -7.22 -20.61 10.16
C LYS A 118 -6.20 -19.82 10.96
N VAL A 119 -5.66 -20.47 12.00
CA VAL A 119 -4.56 -19.90 12.79
C VAL A 119 -3.37 -19.61 11.89
N PHE A 120 -2.93 -18.35 11.87
CA PHE A 120 -1.78 -17.93 11.09
C PHE A 120 -0.47 -18.35 11.78
N LYS A 121 0.04 -19.51 11.38
CA LYS A 121 1.40 -19.97 11.69
C LYS A 121 2.34 -19.71 10.53
N LEU A 122 3.58 -19.31 10.77
CA LEU A 122 4.56 -19.16 9.69
C LEU A 122 4.80 -20.49 8.96
N SER A 123 5.06 -20.42 7.65
CA SER A 123 5.32 -21.59 6.83
C SER A 123 6.52 -22.39 7.37
N ARG A 124 6.51 -23.71 7.18
CA ARG A 124 7.62 -24.58 7.57
C ARG A 124 8.65 -24.77 6.43
N THR A 125 8.67 -23.87 5.46
CA THR A 125 9.60 -23.95 4.32
C THR A 125 11.00 -23.49 4.74
N ASP A 126 12.03 -23.91 4.00
CA ASP A 126 13.43 -23.53 4.28
C ASP A 126 13.73 -22.05 4.03
N LYS A 127 12.76 -21.31 3.51
CA LYS A 127 12.84 -19.85 3.27
C LYS A 127 12.47 -19.01 4.49
N ILE A 128 12.06 -19.65 5.58
CA ILE A 128 11.73 -19.00 6.87
C ILE A 128 12.84 -19.33 7.86
N HIS A 129 13.24 -18.37 8.68
CA HIS A 129 14.27 -18.56 9.67
C HIS A 129 13.86 -19.64 10.71
N GLU A 130 14.77 -20.56 11.04
CA GLU A 130 14.50 -21.75 11.87
C GLU A 130 13.83 -21.41 13.21
N ARG A 131 14.22 -20.27 13.80
CA ARG A 131 13.66 -19.73 15.05
C ARG A 131 12.14 -19.54 15.03
N TRP A 132 11.55 -19.24 13.87
CA TRP A 132 10.13 -18.86 13.75
C TRP A 132 9.30 -19.80 12.87
N LYS A 133 9.93 -20.78 12.21
CA LYS A 133 9.23 -21.80 11.41
C LYS A 133 8.05 -22.41 12.20
N GLY A 134 6.87 -22.36 11.60
CA GLY A 134 5.67 -22.96 12.20
C GLY A 134 5.08 -22.23 13.41
N LYS A 135 5.63 -21.08 13.83
CA LYS A 135 5.12 -20.34 14.99
C LYS A 135 3.99 -19.37 14.61
N ALA A 136 2.93 -19.36 15.40
CA ALA A 136 1.95 -18.29 15.46
C ALA A 136 2.50 -17.09 16.23
N PHE A 137 1.86 -15.93 16.08
CA PHE A 137 2.23 -14.72 16.82
C PHE A 137 2.21 -14.92 18.35
N SER A 138 1.26 -15.70 18.87
CA SER A 138 1.18 -16.03 20.30
C SER A 138 2.35 -16.89 20.80
N GLU A 139 3.01 -17.62 19.91
CA GLU A 139 4.14 -18.52 20.19
C GLU A 139 5.51 -17.80 20.10
N LEU A 140 5.52 -16.51 19.76
CA LEU A 140 6.72 -15.67 19.73
C LEU A 140 7.09 -15.12 21.12
N GLN A 141 8.37 -14.82 21.30
CA GLN A 141 8.86 -14.11 22.47
C GLN A 141 8.31 -12.67 22.51
N GLU A 142 8.21 -12.09 23.69
CA GLU A 142 7.55 -10.79 23.86
C GLU A 142 8.30 -9.65 23.14
N ASP A 143 9.61 -9.69 23.09
CA ASP A 143 10.45 -8.77 22.31
C ASP A 143 10.20 -8.90 20.80
N GLU A 144 10.05 -10.12 20.28
CA GLU A 144 9.69 -10.38 18.87
C GLU A 144 8.30 -9.84 18.52
N ARG A 145 7.32 -10.06 19.41
CA ARG A 145 5.96 -9.50 19.25
C ARG A 145 5.99 -7.97 19.25
N ARG A 146 6.78 -7.36 20.14
CA ARG A 146 6.99 -5.91 20.15
C ARG A 146 7.68 -5.44 18.88
N LYS A 147 8.69 -6.16 18.39
CA LYS A 147 9.40 -5.84 17.15
C LYS A 147 8.46 -5.75 15.96
N ILE A 148 7.59 -6.75 15.76
CA ILE A 148 6.58 -6.72 14.68
C ILE A 148 5.68 -5.50 14.81
N ARG A 149 5.10 -5.27 16.00
CA ARG A 149 4.15 -4.17 16.23
C ARG A 149 4.78 -2.78 16.07
N ASN A 150 6.04 -2.64 16.47
CA ASN A 150 6.72 -1.34 16.52
C ASN A 150 7.55 -1.06 15.26
N THR A 151 7.72 -2.03 14.36
CA THR A 151 8.35 -1.79 13.06
C THR A 151 7.55 -0.73 12.32
N THR A 152 8.24 0.30 11.86
CA THR A 152 7.65 1.40 11.10
C THR A 152 7.76 1.11 9.61
N ILE A 153 6.78 1.62 8.86
CA ILE A 153 6.76 1.64 7.41
C ILE A 153 6.61 3.09 6.97
N HIS A 154 7.43 3.49 6.00
CA HIS A 154 7.36 4.85 5.47
C HIS A 154 6.11 4.97 4.59
N ALA A 155 5.17 5.81 4.96
CA ALA A 155 3.98 6.12 4.20
C ALA A 155 4.17 7.43 3.45
N ILE A 156 3.96 7.39 2.14
CA ILE A 156 3.86 8.59 1.31
C ILE A 156 2.37 8.86 1.12
N ILE A 157 1.90 9.96 1.68
CA ILE A 157 0.49 10.31 1.75
C ILE A 157 0.21 11.42 0.74
N PHE A 158 -0.81 11.24 -0.09
CA PHE A 158 -1.27 12.21 -1.08
C PHE A 158 -2.61 12.82 -0.66
N MET A 159 -2.82 14.07 -1.00
CA MET A 159 -4.11 14.74 -0.86
C MET A 159 -4.39 15.56 -2.11
N GLN A 160 -5.56 15.35 -2.69
CA GLN A 160 -6.06 16.15 -3.80
C GLN A 160 -6.84 17.35 -3.26
N ARG A 161 -6.47 18.55 -3.71
CA ARG A 161 -7.17 19.80 -3.32
C ARG A 161 -8.33 20.18 -4.25
N SER A 162 -8.62 19.39 -5.27
CA SER A 162 -9.71 19.65 -6.23
C SER A 162 -11.06 19.64 -5.51
N GLN A 163 -11.94 20.57 -5.86
CA GLN A 163 -13.33 20.61 -5.37
C GLN A 163 -14.27 19.73 -6.21
N ASP A 164 -13.76 19.11 -7.27
CA ASP A 164 -14.54 18.22 -8.12
C ASP A 164 -14.49 16.79 -7.58
N PRO A 165 -15.63 16.23 -7.11
CA PRO A 165 -15.70 14.87 -6.58
C PRO A 165 -15.51 13.78 -7.63
N GLU A 166 -15.58 14.09 -8.93
CA GLU A 166 -15.33 13.14 -10.03
C GLU A 166 -13.85 13.09 -10.46
N ASP A 167 -13.00 13.90 -9.84
CA ASP A 167 -11.60 14.03 -10.20
C ASP A 167 -10.79 12.81 -9.70
N THR A 168 -10.64 11.81 -10.58
CA THR A 168 -9.91 10.57 -10.32
C THR A 168 -8.39 10.68 -10.45
N SER A 169 -7.84 11.89 -10.63
CA SER A 169 -6.41 12.11 -10.90
C SER A 169 -5.47 11.44 -9.89
N LEU A 170 -5.89 11.29 -8.63
CA LEU A 170 -5.09 10.61 -7.61
C LEU A 170 -4.87 9.12 -7.92
N PHE A 171 -5.83 8.44 -8.56
CA PHE A 171 -5.69 7.04 -8.98
C PHE A 171 -4.89 6.89 -10.27
N GLN A 172 -4.75 7.95 -11.07
CA GLN A 172 -3.99 7.92 -12.33
C GLN A 172 -2.47 8.01 -12.10
N VAL A 173 -2.02 8.36 -10.90
CA VAL A 173 -0.60 8.40 -10.51
C VAL A 173 -0.03 6.98 -10.27
N PHE A 174 -0.88 5.95 -10.18
CA PHE A 174 -0.50 4.60 -9.76
C PHE A 174 -0.84 3.51 -10.77
#